data_AF-A0A392SFE0-F1
#
_entry.id   AF-A0A392SFE0-F1
#
_cell.length_a   1.000
_cell.length_b   1.000
_cell.length_c   1.000
_cell.angle_alpha   90.00
_cell.angle_beta   90.00
_cell.angle_gamma   90.00
#
_symmetry.space_group_name_H-M   'P 1'
#
loop_
_entity.id
_entity.type
_entity.pdbx_description
1 polymer ?
#
loop_
_entity_poly.entity_id
_entity_poly.type
_entity_poly.pdbx_seq_one_letter_code
_entity_poly.pdbx_strand_id
1 'polypeptide(L)' 'TMTDRSKIEKILRTLTEKFDQIVVAIEESKDLATMRMEELQTSLEAHELRVKQRSSNKAVE' A
#
# COMPACT_ATOMS: atom_id res chain seq x y z
N THR A 1 -5.68 -7.21 -22.99
CA THR A 1 -5.41 -7.87 -21.69
C THR A 1 -4.96 -6.80 -20.71
N MET A 2 -5.51 -6.71 -19.49
CA MET A 2 -5.00 -5.75 -18.49
C MET A 2 -3.61 -6.20 -18.02
N THR A 3 -2.63 -5.31 -18.12
CA THR A 3 -1.27 -5.54 -17.59
C THR A 3 -1.26 -5.33 -16.08
N ASP A 4 -0.29 -5.95 -15.39
CA ASP A 4 -0.20 -5.85 -13.93
C ASP A 4 0.07 -4.42 -13.47
N ARG A 5 0.85 -3.65 -14.24
CA ARG A 5 1.00 -2.20 -14.05
C ARG A 5 -0.35 -1.50 -13.92
N SER A 6 -1.25 -1.70 -14.88
CA SER A 6 -2.55 -1.03 -14.88
C SER A 6 -3.49 -1.50 -13.76
N LYS A 7 -3.31 -2.72 -13.25
CA LYS A 7 -4.02 -3.18 -12.04
C LYS A 7 -3.48 -2.49 -10.80
N ILE A 8 -2.15 -2.39 -10.66
CA ILE A 8 -1.47 -1.71 -9.56
C ILE A 8 -1.86 -0.24 -9.48
N GLU A 9 -1.78 0.49 -10.61
CA GLU A 9 -2.19 1.89 -10.69
C GLU A 9 -3.66 2.09 -10.31
N LYS A 10 -4.55 1.20 -10.77
CA LYS A 10 -5.96 1.24 -10.37
C LYS A 10 -6.15 1.02 -8.88
N ILE A 11 -5.46 0.03 -8.31
CA ILE A 11 -5.54 -0.26 -6.86
C ILE A 11 -5.09 0.97 -6.08
N LEU A 12 -3.88 1.47 -6.33
CA LEU A 12 -3.31 2.64 -5.64
C LEU A 12 -4.24 3.86 -5.72
N ARG A 13 -4.85 4.11 -6.89
CA ARG A 13 -5.81 5.21 -7.08
C ARG A 13 -7.15 5.01 -6.36
N THR A 14 -7.55 3.77 -6.08
CA THR A 14 -8.82 3.43 -5.39
C THR A 14 -8.68 3.26 -3.89
N LEU A 15 -7.46 3.23 -3.35
CA LEU A 15 -7.24 3.14 -1.91
C LEU A 15 -7.77 4.41 -1.21
N THR A 16 -8.19 4.25 0.04
CA THR A 16 -8.70 5.34 0.87
C THR A 16 -7.55 6.17 1.45
N GLU A 17 -7.84 7.43 1.84
CA GLU A 17 -6.86 8.41 2.38
C GLU A 17 -5.96 7.86 3.51
N LYS A 18 -6.44 6.83 4.23
CA LYS A 18 -5.66 6.11 5.25
C LYS A 18 -4.36 5.51 4.71
N PHE A 19 -4.31 5.21 3.42
CA PHE A 19 -3.16 4.61 2.73
C PHE A 19 -2.31 5.63 1.98
N ASP A 20 -2.65 6.93 1.98
CA ASP A 20 -1.92 7.94 1.21
C ASP A 20 -0.41 7.92 1.51
N GLN A 21 -0.04 7.72 2.78
CA GLN A 21 1.36 7.62 3.19
C GLN A 21 2.11 6.45 2.53
N ILE A 22 1.47 5.28 2.38
CA ILE A 22 2.11 4.15 1.70
C ILE A 22 2.04 4.29 0.18
N VAL A 23 0.98 4.89 -0.36
CA VAL A 23 0.88 5.16 -1.81
C VAL A 23 2.03 6.07 -2.24
N VAL A 24 2.22 7.21 -1.58
CA VAL A 24 3.33 8.14 -1.86
C VAL A 24 4.68 7.43 -1.75
N ALA A 25 4.90 6.66 -0.68
CA ALA A 25 6.16 5.92 -0.52
C ALA A 25 6.40 4.90 -1.64
N ILE A 26 5.36 4.22 -2.14
CA ILE A 26 5.47 3.26 -3.25
C ILE A 26 5.77 4.01 -4.55
N GLU A 27 5.07 5.10 -4.82
CA GLU A 27 5.26 5.93 -6.03
C GLU A 27 6.66 6.57 -6.06
N GLU A 28 7.21 6.94 -4.92
CA GLU A 28 8.55 7.53 -4.81
C GLU A 28 9.68 6.48 -4.84
N SER A 29 9.46 5.29 -4.26
CA SER A 29 10.52 4.30 -4.07
C SER A 29 10.61 3.22 -5.15
N LYS A 30 9.54 2.97 -5.91
CA LYS A 30 9.47 1.84 -6.84
C LYS A 30 8.88 2.23 -8.20
N ASP A 31 9.37 1.57 -9.24
CA ASP A 31 8.76 1.63 -10.57
C ASP A 31 7.56 0.68 -10.65
N LEU A 32 6.35 1.23 -10.76
CA LEU A 32 5.09 0.50 -10.91
C LEU A 32 5.06 -0.41 -12.15
N ALA A 33 5.91 -0.15 -13.16
CA ALA A 33 6.01 -0.98 -14.36
C ALA A 33 6.72 -2.32 -14.11
N THR A 34 7.60 -2.38 -13.09
CA THR A 34 8.37 -3.57 -12.74
C THR A 34 7.85 -4.27 -11.48
N MET A 35 7.01 -3.58 -10.71
CA MET A 35 6.41 -4.08 -9.48
C MET A 35 5.44 -5.22 -9.75
N ARG A 36 5.55 -6.31 -8.98
CA ARG A 36 4.60 -7.43 -9.06
C ARG A 36 3.41 -7.22 -8.15
N MET A 37 2.28 -7.84 -8.48
CA MET A 37 1.06 -7.76 -7.67
C MET A 37 1.27 -8.26 -6.24
N GLU A 38 2.04 -9.34 -6.06
CA GLU A 38 2.28 -9.93 -4.74
C GLU A 38 3.09 -8.99 -3.84
N GLU A 39 4.00 -8.20 -4.43
CA GLU A 39 4.79 -7.20 -3.72
C GLU A 39 3.92 -6.03 -3.25
N LEU A 40 2.95 -5.60 -4.06
CA LEU A 40 1.96 -4.59 -3.67
C LEU A 40 1.14 -5.08 -2.49
N GLN A 41 0.58 -6.30 -2.61
CA GLN A 41 -0.25 -6.89 -1.56
C GLN A 41 0.51 -7.01 -0.24
N THR A 42 1.72 -7.57 -0.28
CA THR A 42 2.59 -7.72 0.91
C THR A 42 2.89 -6.36 1.55
N SER A 43 3.11 -5.31 0.75
CA SER A 43 3.41 -3.97 1.25
C SER A 43 2.20 -3.34 1.96
N LEU A 44 1.00 -3.48 1.38
CA LEU A 44 -0.25 -2.98 1.95
C LEU A 44 -0.61 -3.69 3.26
N GLU A 45 -0.56 -5.03 3.27
CA GLU A 45 -0.83 -5.83 4.48
C GLU A 45 0.13 -5.47 5.63
N ALA A 46 1.42 -5.33 5.32
CA ALA A 46 2.41 -4.94 6.32
C ALA A 46 2.16 -3.53 6.86
N HIS A 47 1.67 -2.60 6.04
CA HIS A 47 1.29 -1.26 6.48
C HIS A 47 0.06 -1.29 7.39
N GLU A 48 -0.99 -2.03 7.01
CA GLU A 48 -2.17 -2.20 7.85
C GLU A 48 -1.82 -2.82 9.21
N LEU A 49 -0.96 -3.85 9.23
CA LEU A 49 -0.52 -4.49 10.47
C LEU A 49 0.20 -3.49 11.38
N ARG A 50 1.15 -2.71 10.84
CA ARG A 50 1.88 -1.68 11.60
C ARG A 50 0.97 -0.58 12.12
N VAL A 51 0.03 -0.11 11.30
CA VAL A 51 -0.96 0.89 11.72
C VAL A 51 -1.83 0.32 12.84
N LYS A 52 -2.34 -0.91 12.68
CA LYS A 52 -3.15 -1.58 13.71
C LYS A 52 -2.40 -1.75 15.03
N GLN A 53 -1.14 -2.19 14.99
CA GLN A 53 -0.29 -2.32 16.19
C GLN A 53 -0.07 -0.98 16.91
N ARG A 54 0.16 0.09 16.15
CA ARG A 54 0.33 1.44 16.72
C ARG A 54 -0.98 2.00 17.28
N SER A 55 -2.12 1.68 16.66
CA SER A 55 -3.44 2.07 17.17
C SER A 55 -3.82 1.32 18.45
N SER A 56 -3.48 0.03 18.57
CA SER A 56 -3.70 -0.74 19.80
C SER A 56 -2.83 -0.27 20.97
N ASN A 57 -1.66 0.30 20.70
CA ASN A 57 -0.81 0.90 21.73
C ASN A 57 -1.29 2.28 22.22
N LYS A 58 -2.30 2.89 21.60
CA LYS A 58 -2.88 4.16 22.06
C LYS A 58 -4.04 4.01 23.06
N ALA A 59 -4.48 2.77 23.34
CA ALA A 59 -5.54 2.50 24.31
C ALA A 59 -5.01 2.16 25.71
N VAL A 60 -3.69 2.27 25.94
CA VAL A 60 -3.05 2.07 27.23
C VAL A 60 -2.21 3.31 27.54
N GLU A 61 -2.89 4.44 27.73
CA GLU A 61 -2.40 5.57 28.53
C GLU A 61 -3.59 6.24 29.22
#